data_AF-A0A7S4EUP9-F1
#
_entry.id   AF-A0A7S4EUP9-F1
#
_cell.length_a   1.000
_cell.length_b   1.000
_cell.length_c   1.000
_cell.angle_alpha   90.00
_cell.angle_beta   90.00
_cell.angle_gamma   90.00
#
_symmetry.space_group_name_H-M   'P 1'
#
loop_
_entity.id
_entity.type
_entity.pdbx_description
1 polymer ?
#
loop_
_entity_poly.entity_id
_entity_poly.type
_entity_poly.pdbx_seq_one_letter_code
_entity_poly.pdbx_strand_id
1 'polypeptide(L)'
;EARVRKAYENMQFIASAAGVDVVTECVRTVVYVTDMFPHRAAANRVIREIWGDGPYCPRTIVEISALNQEDIFEVEGTFHKGPVTPLAPEGAILPTAEWGLGSSAGEYVFVAGMRGIDQETNTLIPIEGSTNDTFAVEARVRKAYENMQFIA
;
A
#
# COMPACT_ATOMS: atom_id res chain seq x y z
N GLU A 1 -11.94 -13.44 -4.87
CA GLU A 1 -10.71 -13.87 -4.17
C GLU A 1 -9.77 -14.68 -5.05
N ALA A 2 -10.20 -15.82 -5.64
CA ALA A 2 -9.33 -16.65 -6.49
C ALA A 2 -8.57 -15.87 -7.60
N ARG A 3 -9.24 -14.88 -8.22
CA ARG A 3 -8.62 -14.00 -9.22
C ARG A 3 -7.53 -13.09 -8.65
N VAL A 4 -7.79 -12.47 -7.49
CA VAL A 4 -6.80 -11.66 -6.75
C VAL A 4 -5.61 -12.52 -6.34
N ARG A 5 -5.88 -13.71 -5.80
CA ARG A 5 -4.86 -14.70 -5.47
C ARG A 5 -4.00 -15.04 -6.68
N LYS A 6 -4.62 -15.32 -7.81
CA LYS A 6 -3.90 -15.66 -9.03
C LYS A 6 -2.99 -14.54 -9.52
N ALA A 7 -3.42 -13.27 -9.40
CA ALA A 7 -2.58 -12.12 -9.74
C ALA A 7 -1.33 -12.04 -8.84
N TYR A 8 -1.49 -12.23 -7.52
CA TYR A 8 -0.35 -12.30 -6.60
C TYR A 8 0.56 -13.49 -6.89
N GLU A 9 0.03 -14.69 -7.11
CA GLU A 9 0.82 -15.88 -7.47
C GLU A 9 1.64 -15.64 -8.74
N ASN A 10 1.08 -14.99 -9.75
CA ASN A 10 1.79 -14.67 -10.99
C ASN A 10 2.94 -13.67 -10.73
N MET A 11 2.71 -12.64 -9.91
CA MET A 11 3.76 -11.71 -9.49
C MET A 11 4.86 -12.44 -8.71
N GLN A 12 4.48 -13.32 -7.77
CA GLN A 12 5.43 -14.10 -6.98
C GLN A 12 6.27 -15.01 -7.86
N PHE A 13 5.65 -15.69 -8.82
CA PHE A 13 6.37 -16.55 -9.77
C PHE A 13 7.46 -15.78 -10.51
N ILE A 14 7.16 -14.58 -11.02
CA ILE A 14 8.12 -13.74 -11.74
C ILE A 14 9.24 -13.25 -10.81
N ALA A 15 8.89 -12.77 -9.62
CA ALA A 15 9.85 -12.30 -8.63
C ALA A 15 10.81 -13.44 -8.19
N SER A 16 10.27 -14.62 -7.85
CA SER A 16 11.08 -15.78 -7.50
C SER A 16 11.94 -16.28 -8.66
N ALA A 17 11.47 -16.19 -9.92
CA ALA A 17 12.30 -16.49 -11.09
C ALA A 17 13.48 -15.52 -11.26
N ALA A 18 13.35 -14.29 -10.77
CA ALA A 18 14.46 -13.35 -10.69
C ALA A 18 15.39 -13.62 -9.50
N GLY A 19 15.06 -14.55 -8.60
CA GLY A 19 15.86 -14.91 -7.44
C GLY A 19 15.66 -13.97 -6.25
N VAL A 20 14.49 -13.34 -6.13
CA VAL A 20 14.11 -12.59 -4.92
C VAL A 20 13.08 -13.33 -4.07
N ASP A 21 13.15 -13.14 -2.76
CA ASP A 21 12.14 -13.56 -1.81
C ASP A 21 11.05 -12.51 -1.68
N VAL A 22 9.82 -12.88 -2.02
CA VAL A 22 8.74 -11.90 -2.06
C VAL A 22 8.36 -11.33 -0.70
N VAL A 23 8.61 -12.03 0.41
CA VAL A 23 8.21 -11.55 1.73
C VAL A 23 9.22 -10.54 2.26
N THR A 24 10.50 -10.87 2.12
CA THR A 24 11.63 -10.17 2.75
C THR A 24 12.31 -9.14 1.86
N GLU A 25 12.16 -9.25 0.53
CA GLU A 25 12.83 -8.38 -0.45
C GLU A 25 11.85 -7.48 -1.22
N CYS A 26 10.62 -7.36 -0.73
CA CYS A 26 9.58 -6.53 -1.33
C CYS A 26 9.66 -5.07 -0.86
N VAL A 27 9.91 -4.20 -1.82
CA VAL A 27 10.11 -2.77 -1.61
C VAL A 27 8.80 -2.00 -1.63
N ARG A 28 7.91 -2.32 -2.57
CA ARG A 28 6.57 -1.75 -2.62
C ARG A 28 5.62 -2.59 -3.46
N THR A 29 4.33 -2.39 -3.24
CA THR A 29 3.27 -2.83 -4.16
C THR A 29 2.38 -1.66 -4.57
N VAL A 30 1.89 -1.71 -5.80
CA VAL A 30 0.81 -0.83 -6.27
C VAL A 30 -0.34 -1.72 -6.70
N VAL A 31 -1.53 -1.45 -6.18
CA VAL A 31 -2.74 -2.25 -6.39
C VAL A 31 -3.81 -1.38 -7.03
N TYR A 32 -4.34 -1.86 -8.13
CA TYR A 32 -5.48 -1.25 -8.82
C TYR A 32 -6.69 -2.16 -8.66
N VAL A 33 -7.82 -1.59 -8.27
CA VAL A 33 -9.09 -2.30 -8.14
C VAL A 33 -10.20 -1.54 -8.84
N THR A 34 -11.23 -2.23 -9.32
CA THR A 34 -12.41 -1.59 -9.92
C THR A 34 -13.56 -1.36 -8.93
N ASP A 35 -13.46 -1.92 -7.73
CA ASP A 35 -14.38 -1.66 -6.60
C ASP A 35 -13.59 -1.81 -5.29
N MET A 36 -13.33 -0.68 -4.63
CA MET A 36 -12.46 -0.57 -3.47
C MET A 36 -12.94 -1.44 -2.32
N PHE A 37 -14.23 -1.54 -2.06
CA PHE A 37 -14.71 -2.17 -0.83
C PHE A 37 -14.52 -3.70 -0.82
N PRO A 38 -15.14 -4.46 -1.73
CA PRO A 38 -15.00 -5.91 -1.77
C PRO A 38 -13.62 -6.35 -2.26
N HIS A 39 -13.00 -5.65 -3.23
CA HIS A 39 -11.73 -6.11 -3.81
C HIS A 39 -10.54 -5.83 -2.90
N ARG A 40 -10.51 -4.70 -2.16
CA ARG A 40 -9.49 -4.47 -1.12
C ARG A 40 -9.57 -5.52 -0.01
N ALA A 41 -10.78 -5.89 0.41
CA ALA A 41 -10.96 -6.91 1.43
C ALA A 41 -10.43 -8.28 0.96
N ALA A 42 -10.64 -8.64 -0.31
CA ALA A 42 -10.05 -9.85 -0.89
C ALA A 42 -8.53 -9.76 -0.98
N ALA A 43 -7.96 -8.61 -1.39
CA ALA A 43 -6.52 -8.40 -1.45
C ALA A 43 -5.85 -8.51 -0.08
N ASN A 44 -6.45 -7.91 0.94
CA ASN A 44 -5.97 -7.99 2.32
C ASN A 44 -5.87 -9.43 2.83
N ARG A 45 -6.89 -10.27 2.57
CA ARG A 45 -6.85 -11.70 2.95
C ARG A 45 -5.73 -12.45 2.23
N VAL A 46 -5.60 -12.25 0.92
CA VAL A 46 -4.55 -12.90 0.12
C VAL A 46 -3.15 -12.45 0.58
N ILE A 47 -2.94 -11.15 0.82
CA ILE A 47 -1.66 -10.64 1.33
C ILE A 47 -1.33 -11.27 2.68
N ARG A 48 -2.29 -11.37 3.61
CA ARG A 48 -2.06 -12.00 4.92
C ARG A 48 -1.63 -13.46 4.81
N GLU A 49 -2.20 -14.19 3.85
CA GLU A 49 -1.81 -15.59 3.64
C GLU A 49 -0.39 -15.73 3.08
N ILE A 50 0.09 -14.74 2.30
CA ILE A 50 1.43 -14.75 1.72
C ILE A 50 2.49 -14.21 2.70
N TRP A 51 2.21 -13.09 3.35
CA TRP A 51 3.14 -12.38 4.26
C TRP A 51 2.99 -12.79 5.74
N GLY A 52 2.01 -13.63 6.09
CA GLY A 52 1.72 -13.99 7.48
C GLY A 52 1.31 -12.75 8.29
N ASP A 53 1.97 -12.53 9.43
CA ASP A 53 1.74 -11.36 10.29
C ASP A 53 2.63 -10.15 9.90
N GLY A 54 3.31 -10.21 8.76
CA GLY A 54 4.20 -9.16 8.25
C GLY A 54 5.69 -9.40 8.58
N PRO A 55 6.55 -8.38 8.36
CA PRO A 55 6.21 -7.02 7.95
C PRO A 55 5.63 -6.97 6.53
N TYR A 56 4.57 -6.19 6.34
CA TYR A 56 3.97 -5.99 5.01
C TYR A 56 4.74 -4.95 4.21
N CYS A 57 4.81 -5.11 2.89
CA CYS A 57 5.41 -4.09 2.04
C CYS A 57 4.61 -2.78 2.06
N PRO A 58 5.29 -1.64 1.83
CA PRO A 58 4.63 -0.40 1.45
C PRO A 58 3.65 -0.62 0.29
N ARG A 59 2.43 -0.10 0.42
CA ARG A 59 1.39 -0.29 -0.59
C ARG A 59 0.71 1.02 -0.96
N THR A 60 0.47 1.20 -2.25
CA THR A 60 -0.57 2.09 -2.76
C THR A 60 -1.72 1.24 -3.26
N ILE A 61 -2.96 1.56 -2.89
CA ILE A 61 -4.16 0.94 -3.49
C ILE A 61 -5.12 2.03 -3.94
N VAL A 62 -5.54 1.97 -5.21
CA VAL A 62 -6.43 2.95 -5.81
C VAL A 62 -7.58 2.26 -6.53
N GLU A 63 -8.76 2.86 -6.45
CA GLU A 63 -9.88 2.47 -7.29
C GLU A 63 -9.75 3.17 -8.64
N ILE A 64 -9.94 2.43 -9.72
CA ILE A 64 -9.89 2.95 -11.09
C ILE A 64 -11.13 2.52 -11.87
N SER A 65 -11.43 3.24 -12.94
CA SER A 65 -12.67 3.03 -13.71
C SER A 65 -12.68 1.75 -14.54
N ALA A 66 -11.51 1.24 -14.96
CA ALA A 66 -11.41 0.01 -15.74
C ALA A 66 -9.98 -0.55 -15.73
N LEU A 67 -9.88 -1.87 -15.87
CA LEU A 67 -8.65 -2.60 -16.21
C LEU A 67 -8.83 -3.25 -17.59
N ASN A 68 -7.72 -3.70 -18.19
CA ASN A 68 -7.77 -4.45 -19.43
C ASN A 68 -8.64 -5.71 -19.29
N GLN A 69 -9.35 -6.09 -20.35
CA GLN A 69 -10.25 -7.26 -20.37
C GLN A 69 -11.30 -7.29 -19.25
N GLU A 70 -11.75 -6.12 -18.79
CA GLU A 70 -12.74 -5.98 -17.71
C GLU A 70 -12.29 -6.67 -16.41
N ASP A 71 -10.97 -6.70 -16.15
CA ASP A 71 -10.48 -7.28 -14.91
C ASP A 71 -10.85 -6.42 -13.68
N ILE A 72 -10.72 -6.99 -12.49
CA ILE A 72 -11.12 -6.37 -11.23
C ILE A 72 -9.94 -6.00 -10.31
N PHE A 73 -8.76 -6.52 -10.61
CA PHE A 73 -7.59 -6.42 -9.77
C PHE A 73 -6.31 -6.52 -10.61
N GLU A 74 -5.40 -5.56 -10.45
CA GLU A 74 -4.04 -5.61 -10.99
C GLU A 74 -3.04 -5.23 -9.89
N VAL A 75 -1.87 -5.86 -9.88
CA VAL A 75 -0.82 -5.59 -8.89
C VAL A 75 0.55 -5.46 -9.56
N GLU A 76 1.25 -4.40 -9.19
CA GLU A 76 2.66 -4.18 -9.47
C GLU A 76 3.46 -4.46 -8.20
N GLY A 77 4.57 -5.20 -8.33
CA GLY A 77 5.53 -5.42 -7.26
C GLY A 77 6.90 -4.88 -7.64
N THR A 78 7.54 -4.15 -6.74
CA THR A 78 8.95 -3.76 -6.84
C THR A 78 9.73 -4.53 -5.77
N PHE A 79 10.81 -5.20 -6.17
CA PHE A 79 11.65 -6.00 -5.29
C PHE A 79 13.11 -5.56 -5.41
N HIS A 80 13.86 -5.67 -4.32
CA HIS A 80 15.29 -5.36 -4.29
C HIS A 80 16.08 -6.63 -3.98
N LYS A 81 17.04 -6.98 -4.84
CA LYS A 81 17.96 -8.09 -4.58
C LYS A 81 18.95 -7.68 -3.48
N GLY A 82 18.65 -8.05 -2.24
CA GLY A 82 19.37 -7.61 -1.06
C GLY A 82 18.45 -7.10 0.05
N PRO A 83 19.03 -6.52 1.11
CA PRO A 83 18.28 -6.13 2.30
C PRO A 83 17.19 -5.08 1.99
N VAL A 84 15.98 -5.35 2.46
CA VAL A 84 14.89 -4.37 2.56
C VAL A 84 14.54 -4.20 4.03
N THR A 85 14.57 -2.95 4.52
CA THR A 85 14.23 -2.64 5.91
C THR A 85 12.88 -1.93 5.96
N PRO A 86 11.86 -2.47 6.65
CA PRO A 86 10.61 -1.77 6.89
C PRO A 86 10.84 -0.46 7.68
N LEU A 87 10.14 0.61 7.31
CA LEU A 87 10.18 1.89 7.99
C LEU A 87 8.83 2.16 8.68
N ALA A 88 8.88 2.29 10.00
CA ALA A 88 7.77 2.68 10.87
C ALA A 88 8.32 3.47 12.08
N PRO A 89 8.78 4.71 11.86
CA PRO A 89 9.38 5.52 12.91
C PRO A 89 8.38 5.85 14.02
N GLU A 90 8.89 6.12 15.22
CA GLU A 90 8.07 6.52 16.36
C GLU A 90 7.25 7.79 16.03
N GLY A 91 5.97 7.78 16.38
CA GLY A 91 5.04 8.88 16.09
C GLY A 91 4.42 8.83 14.69
N ALA A 92 4.79 7.89 13.82
CA ALA A 92 4.09 7.68 12.57
C ALA A 92 2.68 7.05 12.78
N ILE A 93 1.82 7.20 11.78
CA ILE A 93 0.51 6.52 11.74
C ILE A 93 0.68 5.00 11.81
N LEU A 94 -0.31 4.29 12.34
CA LEU A 94 -0.37 2.83 12.26
C LEU A 94 -1.09 2.39 10.97
N PRO A 95 -0.61 1.34 10.30
CA PRO A 95 -1.34 0.74 9.20
C PRO A 95 -2.76 0.34 9.59
N THR A 96 -3.73 0.75 8.78
CA THR A 96 -5.16 0.44 9.00
C THR A 96 -5.59 -0.91 8.40
N ALA A 97 -4.64 -1.68 7.86
CA ALA A 97 -4.80 -3.01 7.24
C ALA A 97 -3.41 -3.61 6.94
N GLU A 98 -3.36 -4.65 6.11
CA GLU A 98 -2.15 -5.38 5.66
C GLU A 98 -1.32 -4.55 4.65
N TRP A 99 -0.64 -3.51 5.13
CA TRP A 99 0.32 -2.69 4.37
C TRP A 99 1.38 -2.07 5.31
N GLY A 100 2.58 -1.76 4.79
CA GLY A 100 3.63 -1.03 5.50
C GLY A 100 3.66 0.46 5.18
N LEU A 101 4.26 1.29 6.03
CA LEU A 101 4.33 2.75 5.80
C LEU A 101 5.45 3.13 4.82
N GLY A 102 6.60 2.48 4.93
CA GLY A 102 7.74 2.69 4.05
C GLY A 102 8.75 1.55 4.13
N SER A 103 9.75 1.60 3.26
CA SER A 103 10.88 0.67 3.26
C SER A 103 12.14 1.35 2.74
N SER A 104 13.31 0.99 3.25
CA SER A 104 14.59 1.32 2.64
C SER A 104 15.21 0.11 1.93
N ALA A 105 15.85 0.37 0.77
CA ALA A 105 16.51 -0.62 -0.05
C ALA A 105 17.67 0.03 -0.82
N GLY A 106 18.92 -0.31 -0.44
CA GLY A 106 20.11 0.41 -0.92
C GLY A 106 20.06 1.90 -0.58
N GLU A 107 20.18 2.77 -1.59
CA GLU A 107 20.10 4.24 -1.44
C GLU A 107 18.67 4.78 -1.59
N TYR A 108 17.68 3.91 -1.75
CA TYR A 108 16.29 4.32 -1.97
C TYR A 108 15.46 4.16 -0.71
N VAL A 109 14.60 5.16 -0.47
CA VAL A 109 13.50 5.10 0.48
C VAL A 109 12.20 5.15 -0.31
N PHE A 110 11.30 4.23 0.02
CA PHE A 110 9.96 4.17 -0.55
C PHE A 110 8.95 4.46 0.56
N VAL A 111 8.06 5.40 0.30
CA VAL A 111 6.94 5.75 1.19
C VAL A 111 5.65 5.32 0.51
N ALA A 112 4.77 4.66 1.24
CA ALA A 112 3.48 4.22 0.75
C ALA A 112 2.56 5.41 0.38
N GLY A 113 1.43 5.12 -0.27
CA GLY A 113 0.41 6.12 -0.56
C GLY A 113 -0.18 6.69 0.73
N MET A 114 0.29 7.88 1.14
CA MET A 114 -0.12 8.49 2.39
C MET A 114 -1.53 9.05 2.31
N ARG A 115 -2.29 8.81 3.39
CA ARG A 115 -3.63 9.35 3.60
C ARG A 115 -3.54 10.41 4.69
N GLY A 116 -4.52 11.31 4.72
CA GLY A 116 -4.68 12.30 5.79
C GLY A 116 -5.19 11.68 7.09
N ILE A 117 -4.46 10.70 7.62
CA ILE A 117 -4.71 10.05 8.90
C ILE A 117 -4.00 10.87 9.96
N ASP A 118 -4.71 11.23 11.01
CA ASP A 118 -4.14 11.92 12.16
C ASP A 118 -3.29 10.96 13.00
N GLN A 119 -2.06 11.34 13.35
CA GLN A 119 -1.12 10.46 14.05
C GLN A 119 -1.50 10.17 15.50
N GLU A 120 -2.19 11.10 16.17
CA GLU A 120 -2.58 10.94 17.57
C GLU A 120 -3.74 9.95 17.72
N THR A 121 -4.74 10.07 16.84
CA THR A 121 -5.97 9.27 16.89
C THR A 121 -5.93 8.03 16.00
N ASN A 122 -5.02 7.99 15.04
CA ASN A 122 -4.95 7.01 13.95
C ASN A 122 -6.25 6.91 13.13
N THR A 123 -6.95 8.05 12.96
CA THR A 123 -8.21 8.15 12.20
C THR A 123 -8.05 9.06 10.98
N LEU A 124 -8.81 8.78 9.91
CA LEU A 124 -8.82 9.65 8.73
C LEU A 124 -9.51 10.98 9.10
N ILE A 125 -8.80 12.11 8.94
CA ILE A 125 -9.36 13.44 9.19
C ILE A 125 -10.63 13.62 8.36
N PRO A 126 -11.81 13.97 8.91
CA PRO A 126 -13.04 14.16 8.14
C PRO A 126 -12.93 15.31 7.13
N ILE A 127 -13.75 15.27 6.07
CA ILE A 127 -13.97 16.43 5.20
C ILE A 127 -15.34 16.97 5.55
N GLU A 128 -15.40 18.21 6.01
CA GLU A 128 -16.65 18.93 6.26
C GLU A 128 -17.03 19.68 4.97
N GLY A 129 -18.14 19.29 4.35
CA GLY A 129 -18.59 19.88 3.08
C GLY A 129 -18.29 19.00 1.87
N SER A 130 -17.88 19.61 0.76
CA SER A 130 -17.68 18.91 -0.52
C SER A 130 -16.24 18.47 -0.73
N THR A 131 -16.03 17.28 -1.29
CA THR A 131 -14.71 16.83 -1.75
C THR A 131 -14.18 17.62 -2.94
N ASN A 132 -15.02 18.42 -3.60
CA ASN A 132 -14.65 19.31 -4.70
C ASN A 132 -14.30 20.74 -4.22
N ASP A 133 -14.41 21.02 -2.92
CA ASP A 133 -14.04 22.30 -2.32
C ASP A 133 -12.62 22.23 -1.77
N THR A 134 -11.73 23.07 -2.30
CA THR A 134 -10.32 23.13 -1.90
C THR A 134 -10.14 23.37 -0.39
N PHE A 135 -10.94 24.24 0.21
CA PHE A 135 -10.81 24.57 1.64
C PHE A 135 -11.31 23.43 2.51
N ALA A 136 -12.39 22.76 2.10
CA ALA A 136 -12.94 21.61 2.82
C ALA A 136 -11.97 20.42 2.88
N VAL A 137 -11.13 20.23 1.85
CA VAL A 137 -10.19 19.10 1.77
C VAL A 137 -8.80 19.41 2.32
N GLU A 138 -8.47 20.68 2.53
CA GLU A 138 -7.11 21.15 2.81
C GLU A 138 -6.47 20.45 4.02
N ALA A 139 -7.20 20.34 5.13
CA ALA A 139 -6.68 19.73 6.36
C ALA A 139 -6.30 18.24 6.14
N ARG A 140 -7.14 17.48 5.43
CA ARG A 140 -6.86 16.08 5.10
C ARG A 140 -5.66 15.96 4.15
N VAL A 141 -5.56 16.85 3.16
CA VAL A 141 -4.45 16.85 2.20
C VAL A 141 -3.12 17.20 2.90
N ARG A 142 -3.09 18.27 3.71
CA ARG A 142 -1.90 18.65 4.49
C ARG A 142 -1.43 17.52 5.39
N LYS A 143 -2.35 16.87 6.10
CA LYS A 143 -2.01 15.74 6.96
C LYS A 143 -1.36 14.57 6.19
N ALA A 144 -1.79 14.32 4.95
CA ALA A 144 -1.14 13.30 4.11
C ALA A 144 0.32 13.64 3.79
N TYR A 145 0.63 14.92 3.53
CA TYR A 145 2.01 15.39 3.33
C TYR A 145 2.82 15.36 4.63
N GLU A 146 2.23 15.77 5.75
CA GLU A 146 2.88 15.67 7.07
C GLU A 146 3.27 14.21 7.35
N ASN A 147 2.35 13.25 7.16
CA ASN A 147 2.64 11.83 7.32
C ASN A 147 3.81 11.34 6.45
N MET A 148 3.97 11.89 5.24
CA MET A 148 5.10 11.54 4.37
C MET A 148 6.44 12.06 4.94
N GLN A 149 6.46 13.27 5.51
CA GLN A 149 7.64 13.87 6.14
C GLN A 149 8.09 13.14 7.42
N PHE A 150 7.21 12.38 8.07
CA PHE A 150 7.59 11.56 9.22
C PHE A 150 8.40 10.31 8.83
N ILE A 151 8.27 9.84 7.58
CA ILE A 151 8.94 8.61 7.11
C ILE A 151 10.30 8.91 6.45
N ALA A 152 10.47 10.09 5.84
CA ALA A 152 11.62 10.47 5.01
C ALA A 152 12.16 11.87 5.32
#